data_AF-A0A7K5UFW5-F1
#
_entry.id   AF-A0A7K5UFW5-F1
#
_cell.length_a   1.000
_cell.length_b   1.000
_cell.length_c   1.000
_cell.angle_alpha   90.00
_cell.angle_beta   90.00
_cell.angle_gamma   90.00
#
_symmetry.space_group_name_H-M   'P 1'
#
loop_
_entity.id
_entity.type
_entity.pdbx_description
1 polymer ?
#
loop_
_entity_poly.entity_id
_entity_poly.type
_entity_poly.pdbx_seq_one_letter_code
_entity_poly.pdbx_strand_id
1 'polypeptide(L)'
;LSSQRQYKKDLETEIKGKGMEVGPDTPEIRRAKKASEIASMKEYKKDLENEIKGKGMEVSTDTLDIQRAKKASEIVSQKGYKKDLDIEMIGKGMQVGPYIQKYTQKARNRHLKIIFQKIYKDEAEKMLCNYSTVSDTPEMERIRNTQKNISSV
;
A
#
# COMPACT_ATOMS: atom_id res chain seq x y z
N LEU A 1 28.71 73.09 -47.45
CA LEU A 1 29.00 71.75 -46.89
C LEU A 1 28.54 71.59 -45.42
N SER A 2 28.71 72.59 -44.54
CA SER A 2 28.27 72.51 -43.13
C SER A 2 26.75 72.31 -42.95
N SER A 3 25.93 73.09 -43.65
CA SER A 3 24.46 73.04 -43.56
C SER A 3 23.85 71.70 -43.99
N GLN A 4 24.41 71.03 -45.00
CA GLN A 4 23.86 69.76 -45.51
C GLN A 4 24.14 68.57 -44.57
N ARG A 5 25.24 68.63 -43.81
CA ARG A 5 25.55 67.66 -42.75
C ARG A 5 24.61 67.84 -41.56
N GLN A 6 24.31 69.09 -41.20
CA GLN A 6 23.35 69.41 -40.15
C GLN A 6 21.96 68.86 -40.51
N TYR A 7 21.48 69.14 -41.73
CA TYR A 7 20.19 68.64 -42.21
C TYR A 7 20.07 67.11 -42.17
N LYS A 8 21.12 66.38 -42.59
CA LYS A 8 21.13 64.91 -42.53
C LYS A 8 21.11 64.40 -41.10
N LYS A 9 21.87 65.04 -40.21
CA LYS A 9 21.92 64.67 -38.79
C LYS A 9 20.57 64.87 -38.13
N ASP A 10 19.95 66.03 -38.33
CA ASP A 10 18.65 66.38 -37.74
C ASP A 10 17.54 65.44 -38.26
N LEU A 11 17.59 65.06 -39.55
CA LEU A 11 16.66 64.08 -40.13
C LEU A 11 16.81 62.68 -39.52
N GLU A 12 18.04 62.21 -39.28
CA GLU A 12 18.29 60.91 -38.64
C GLU A 12 17.92 60.92 -37.15
N THR A 13 18.16 62.01 -36.43
CA THR A 13 17.92 62.08 -34.98
C THR A 13 16.47 62.41 -34.60
N GLU A 14 15.79 63.23 -35.40
CA GLU A 14 14.48 63.77 -35.03
C GLU A 14 13.33 63.20 -35.85
N ILE A 15 13.56 62.85 -37.11
CA ILE A 15 12.47 62.50 -38.04
C ILE A 15 12.39 60.99 -38.24
N LYS A 16 13.53 60.30 -38.28
CA LYS A 16 13.58 58.86 -38.52
C LYS A 16 13.13 58.08 -37.28
N GLY A 17 11.91 57.54 -37.33
CA GLY A 17 11.40 56.60 -36.33
C GLY A 17 10.61 57.21 -35.16
N LYS A 18 10.65 58.53 -34.95
CA LYS A 18 9.86 59.20 -33.88
C LYS A 18 8.34 59.18 -34.09
N GLY A 19 7.86 58.83 -35.29
CA GLY A 19 6.42 58.66 -35.58
C GLY A 19 5.83 57.32 -35.13
N MET A 20 6.64 56.40 -34.61
CA MET A 20 6.19 55.07 -34.15
C MET A 20 6.09 54.98 -32.63
N GLU A 21 6.06 56.10 -31.91
CA GLU A 21 5.64 56.08 -30.50
C GLU A 21 4.12 56.11 -30.44
N VAL A 22 3.50 54.94 -30.63
CA VAL A 22 2.09 54.78 -30.30
C VAL A 22 2.00 54.94 -28.78
N GLY A 23 1.40 56.06 -28.33
CA GLY A 23 1.20 56.31 -26.91
C GLY A 23 0.60 55.09 -26.20
N PRO A 24 1.00 54.79 -24.96
CA PRO A 24 0.83 53.48 -24.33
C PRO A 24 -0.62 52.99 -24.18
N ASP A 25 -1.61 53.85 -24.42
CA ASP A 25 -3.02 53.57 -24.15
C ASP A 25 -3.97 54.12 -25.23
N THR A 26 -3.63 53.97 -26.52
CA THR A 26 -4.61 54.21 -27.60
C THR A 26 -5.71 53.14 -27.58
N PRO A 27 -6.95 53.47 -27.97
CA PRO A 27 -8.04 52.50 -28.02
C PRO A 27 -7.75 51.33 -28.97
N GLU A 28 -6.95 51.57 -30.02
CA GLU A 28 -6.40 50.55 -30.93
C GLU A 28 -5.61 49.48 -30.18
N ILE A 29 -4.64 49.91 -29.34
CA ILE A 29 -3.79 49.02 -28.54
C ILE A 29 -4.64 48.26 -27.53
N ARG A 30 -5.61 48.92 -26.87
CA ARG A 30 -6.53 48.24 -25.94
C ARG A 30 -7.35 47.16 -26.65
N ARG A 31 -7.85 47.43 -27.86
CA ARG A 31 -8.57 46.44 -28.67
C ARG A 31 -7.65 45.28 -29.05
N ALA A 32 -6.43 45.56 -29.51
CA ALA A 32 -5.46 44.54 -29.89
C ALA A 32 -5.04 43.65 -28.71
N LYS A 33 -4.79 44.24 -27.52
CA LYS A 33 -4.49 43.49 -26.29
C LYS A 33 -5.64 42.56 -25.91
N LYS A 34 -6.88 43.07 -25.85
CA LYS A 34 -8.06 42.23 -25.55
C LYS A 34 -8.26 41.12 -26.58
N ALA A 35 -8.07 41.39 -27.86
CA ALA A 35 -8.18 40.38 -28.91
C ALA A 35 -7.12 39.28 -28.75
N SER A 36 -5.88 39.65 -28.38
CA SER A 36 -4.80 38.70 -28.08
C SER A 36 -5.09 37.86 -26.83
N GLU A 37 -5.63 38.47 -25.77
CA GLU A 37 -6.07 37.77 -24.56
C GLU A 37 -7.16 36.74 -24.86
N ILE A 38 -8.17 37.12 -25.67
CA ILE A 38 -9.25 36.21 -26.09
C ILE A 38 -8.72 35.07 -26.98
N ALA A 39 -7.77 35.37 -27.87
CA ALA A 39 -7.16 34.37 -28.76
C ALA A 39 -6.13 33.47 -28.04
N SER A 40 -5.71 33.83 -26.83
CA SER A 40 -4.72 33.09 -26.05
C SER A 40 -5.30 31.74 -25.60
N MET A 41 -4.82 30.67 -26.23
CA MET A 41 -5.18 29.29 -25.90
C MET A 41 -4.86 28.91 -24.44
N LYS A 42 -3.95 29.67 -23.79
CA LYS A 42 -3.52 29.44 -22.41
C LYS A 42 -4.63 29.75 -21.41
N GLU A 43 -5.36 30.85 -21.58
CA GLU A 43 -6.51 31.18 -20.74
C GLU A 43 -7.62 30.16 -20.96
N TYR A 44 -7.94 29.86 -22.22
CA TYR A 44 -9.01 28.94 -22.60
C TYR A 44 -8.82 27.53 -22.01
N LYS A 45 -7.57 27.06 -21.89
CA LYS A 45 -7.24 25.73 -21.34
C LYS A 45 -6.95 25.74 -19.84
N LYS A 46 -6.89 26.90 -19.20
CA LYS A 46 -6.50 27.04 -17.80
C LYS A 46 -7.43 26.26 -16.87
N ASP A 47 -8.75 26.38 -17.08
CA ASP A 47 -9.74 25.71 -16.23
C ASP A 47 -9.70 24.19 -16.46
N LEU A 48 -9.53 23.76 -17.71
CA LEU A 48 -9.31 22.36 -18.05
C LEU A 48 -8.07 21.79 -17.34
N GLU A 49 -6.94 22.50 -17.37
CA GLU A 49 -5.71 22.03 -16.71
C GLU A 49 -5.75 22.07 -15.18
N ASN A 50 -6.42 23.06 -14.60
CA ASN A 50 -6.46 23.25 -13.14
C ASN A 50 -7.57 22.44 -12.45
N GLU A 51 -8.69 22.21 -13.13
CA GLU A 51 -9.90 21.63 -12.51
C GLU A 51 -10.22 20.23 -13.00
N ILE A 52 -9.88 19.91 -14.26
CA ILE A 52 -10.34 18.66 -14.90
C ILE A 52 -9.17 17.70 -15.14
N LYS A 53 -8.00 18.22 -15.51
CA LYS A 53 -6.82 17.40 -15.86
C LYS A 53 -6.09 17.00 -14.58
N GLY A 54 -5.95 15.69 -14.35
CA GLY A 54 -5.19 15.14 -13.21
C GLY A 54 -5.96 15.07 -11.90
N LYS A 55 -7.05 15.83 -11.73
CA LYS A 55 -8.08 15.57 -10.74
C LYS A 55 -8.99 14.46 -11.29
N GLY A 56 -8.56 13.20 -11.15
CA GLY A 56 -9.46 12.07 -11.39
C GLY A 56 -10.77 12.29 -10.63
N MET A 57 -11.90 11.75 -11.11
CA MET A 57 -13.23 12.01 -10.53
C MET A 57 -13.16 11.94 -9.00
N GLU A 58 -13.25 13.11 -8.34
CA GLU A 58 -13.34 13.17 -6.89
C GLU A 58 -14.71 12.64 -6.52
N VAL A 59 -14.81 11.33 -6.39
CA VAL A 59 -16.01 10.68 -5.90
C VAL A 59 -16.09 11.05 -4.43
N SER A 60 -16.95 12.02 -4.12
CA SER A 60 -17.22 12.39 -2.73
C SER A 60 -17.58 11.13 -1.95
N THR A 61 -17.02 11.00 -0.75
CA THR A 61 -17.25 9.85 0.14
C THR A 61 -18.72 9.67 0.54
N ASP A 62 -19.57 10.65 0.19
CA ASP A 62 -21.01 10.70 0.41
C ASP A 62 -21.84 10.26 -0.79
N THR A 63 -21.22 9.81 -1.89
CA THR A 63 -21.97 9.18 -2.97
C THR A 63 -22.74 7.95 -2.48
N LEU A 64 -23.97 7.79 -2.98
CA LEU A 64 -24.89 6.71 -2.57
C LEU A 64 -24.27 5.32 -2.70
N ASP A 65 -23.43 5.12 -3.72
CA ASP A 65 -22.75 3.84 -3.96
C ASP A 65 -21.70 3.54 -2.89
N ILE A 66 -20.91 4.53 -2.48
CA ILE A 66 -19.93 4.37 -1.38
C ILE A 66 -20.67 4.10 -0.06
N GLN A 67 -21.77 4.81 0.21
CA GLN A 67 -22.58 4.56 1.40
C GLN A 67 -23.20 3.16 1.40
N ARG A 68 -23.71 2.70 0.25
CA ARG A 68 -24.24 1.35 0.08
C ARG A 68 -23.16 0.29 0.30
N ALA A 69 -21.98 0.47 -0.27
CA ALA A 69 -20.86 -0.45 -0.11
C ALA A 69 -20.39 -0.53 1.36
N LYS A 70 -20.31 0.61 2.06
CA LYS A 70 -20.00 0.65 3.50
C LYS A 70 -21.02 -0.14 4.33
N LYS A 71 -22.32 0.12 4.15
CA LYS A 71 -23.38 -0.60 4.87
C LYS A 71 -23.38 -2.09 4.56
N ALA A 72 -23.17 -2.48 3.30
CA ALA A 72 -23.06 -3.88 2.92
C ALA A 72 -21.85 -4.56 3.59
N SER A 73 -20.70 -3.88 3.64
CA SER A 73 -19.51 -4.37 4.33
C SER A 73 -19.74 -4.53 5.84
N GLU A 74 -20.45 -3.60 6.47
CA GLU A 74 -20.84 -3.69 7.89
C GLU A 74 -21.75 -4.89 8.16
N ILE A 75 -22.74 -5.14 7.30
CA ILE A 75 -23.67 -6.28 7.43
C ILE A 75 -22.94 -7.63 7.27
N VAL A 76 -22.01 -7.73 6.32
CA VAL A 76 -21.21 -8.95 6.09
C VAL A 76 -20.19 -9.17 7.21
N SER A 77 -19.72 -8.09 7.83
CA SER A 77 -18.70 -8.14 8.87
C SER A 77 -19.24 -8.73 10.17
N GLN A 78 -18.71 -9.89 10.57
CA GLN A 78 -18.96 -10.47 11.91
C GLN A 78 -18.26 -9.70 13.04
N LYS A 79 -17.58 -8.58 12.78
CA LYS A 79 -16.85 -7.82 13.81
C LYS A 79 -17.78 -7.31 14.91
N GLY A 80 -19.03 -6.95 14.59
CA GLY A 80 -20.01 -6.55 15.61
C GLY A 80 -20.32 -7.68 16.57
N TYR A 81 -20.65 -8.86 16.04
CA TYR A 81 -20.96 -10.06 16.82
C TYR A 81 -19.80 -10.54 17.71
N LYS A 82 -18.55 -10.38 17.25
CA LYS A 82 -17.37 -10.77 18.04
C LYS A 82 -17.00 -9.75 19.12
N LYS A 83 -17.39 -8.47 18.99
CA LYS A 83 -17.09 -7.45 19.99
C LYS A 83 -17.73 -7.76 21.33
N ASP A 84 -18.99 -8.18 21.35
CA ASP A 84 -19.68 -8.53 22.60
C ASP A 84 -19.04 -9.76 23.24
N LEU A 85 -18.65 -10.74 22.42
CA LEU A 85 -17.88 -11.92 22.84
C LEU A 85 -16.53 -11.53 23.47
N ASP A 86 -15.76 -10.64 22.85
CA ASP A 86 -14.47 -10.22 23.37
C ASP A 86 -14.62 -9.37 24.65
N ILE A 87 -15.58 -8.46 24.70
CA ILE A 87 -15.82 -7.56 25.85
C ILE A 87 -16.37 -8.32 27.06
N GLU A 88 -17.33 -9.23 26.86
CA GLU A 88 -17.95 -9.97 27.97
C GLU A 88 -17.17 -11.22 28.37
N MET A 89 -16.61 -11.96 27.42
CA MET A 89 -16.02 -13.28 27.70
C MET A 89 -14.55 -13.20 28.11
N ILE A 90 -13.77 -12.26 27.55
CA ILE A 90 -12.34 -12.11 27.87
C ILE A 90 -12.16 -11.20 29.10
N GLY A 91 -13.00 -10.16 29.26
CA GLY A 91 -12.87 -9.18 30.35
C GLY A 91 -13.44 -9.60 31.70
N LYS A 92 -14.48 -10.45 31.73
CA LYS A 92 -15.18 -10.83 32.98
C LYS A 92 -15.03 -12.31 33.37
N GLY A 93 -14.50 -13.14 32.46
CA GLY A 93 -14.55 -14.59 32.60
C GLY A 93 -15.97 -15.12 32.43
N MET A 94 -16.14 -16.18 31.64
CA MET A 94 -17.44 -16.80 31.40
C MET A 94 -18.00 -17.40 32.71
N GLN A 95 -18.85 -16.67 33.43
CA GLN A 95 -19.66 -17.22 34.52
C GLN A 95 -20.80 -18.04 33.93
N VAL A 96 -20.52 -19.29 33.57
CA VAL A 96 -21.54 -20.24 33.15
C VAL A 96 -22.40 -20.55 34.37
N GLY A 97 -23.68 -20.18 34.33
CA GLY A 97 -24.62 -20.52 35.41
C GLY A 97 -24.65 -22.04 35.68
N PRO A 98 -24.90 -22.47 36.94
CA PRO A 98 -24.71 -23.85 37.38
C PRO A 98 -25.46 -24.92 36.57
N TYR A 99 -26.50 -24.53 35.82
CA TYR A 99 -27.27 -25.41 34.93
C TYR A 99 -26.57 -25.74 33.61
N ILE A 100 -25.89 -24.76 32.98
CA ILE A 100 -25.22 -24.93 31.66
C ILE A 100 -23.84 -25.60 31.83
N GLN A 101 -23.25 -25.51 33.03
CA GLN A 101 -21.92 -26.02 33.33
C GLN A 101 -21.76 -27.54 33.15
N LYS A 102 -22.82 -28.35 33.33
CA LYS A 102 -22.71 -29.83 33.21
C LYS A 102 -22.37 -30.28 31.78
N TYR A 103 -22.97 -29.65 30.77
CA TYR A 103 -22.75 -30.02 29.36
C TYR A 103 -21.38 -29.52 28.86
N THR A 104 -20.99 -28.30 29.25
CA THR A 104 -19.70 -27.71 28.89
C THR A 104 -18.54 -28.40 29.61
N GLN A 105 -18.73 -28.82 30.87
CA GLN A 105 -17.72 -29.56 31.63
C GLN A 105 -17.46 -30.95 31.05
N LYS A 106 -18.49 -31.67 30.58
CA LYS A 106 -18.32 -32.99 29.95
C LYS A 106 -17.52 -32.90 28.65
N ALA A 107 -17.79 -31.89 27.82
CA ALA A 107 -17.02 -31.62 26.60
C ALA A 107 -15.56 -31.25 26.92
N ARG A 108 -15.36 -30.35 27.90
CA ARG A 108 -14.03 -29.97 28.39
C ARG A 108 -13.24 -31.17 28.92
N ASN A 109 -13.85 -32.00 29.76
CA ASN A 109 -13.18 -33.16 30.36
C ASN A 109 -12.80 -34.21 29.31
N ARG A 110 -13.64 -34.43 28.28
CA ARG A 110 -13.28 -35.30 27.14
C ARG A 110 -12.09 -34.74 26.36
N HIS A 111 -12.13 -33.44 26.07
CA HIS A 111 -11.05 -32.76 25.36
C HIS A 111 -9.72 -32.82 26.13
N LEU A 112 -9.76 -32.54 27.44
CA LEU A 112 -8.59 -32.66 28.32
C LEU A 112 -8.05 -34.09 28.34
N LYS A 113 -8.92 -35.11 28.41
CA LYS A 113 -8.50 -36.53 28.38
C LYS A 113 -7.73 -36.86 27.09
N ILE A 114 -8.19 -36.38 25.94
CA ILE A 114 -7.52 -36.59 24.64
C ILE A 114 -6.16 -35.89 24.62
N ILE A 115 -6.10 -34.62 25.07
CA ILE A 115 -4.86 -33.85 25.13
C ILE A 115 -3.83 -34.55 26.02
N PHE A 116 -4.21 -34.89 27.26
CA PHE A 116 -3.28 -35.52 28.20
C PHE A 116 -2.78 -36.87 27.67
N GLN A 117 -3.66 -37.69 27.09
CA GLN A 117 -3.25 -38.96 26.50
C GLN A 117 -2.23 -38.76 25.36
N LYS A 118 -2.40 -37.72 24.54
CA LYS A 118 -1.45 -37.40 23.46
C LYS A 118 -0.10 -36.98 24.03
N ILE A 119 -0.10 -36.07 25.02
CA ILE A 119 1.13 -35.60 25.68
C ILE A 119 1.93 -36.77 26.24
N TYR A 120 1.28 -37.69 26.96
CA TYR A 120 1.96 -38.86 27.52
C TYR A 120 2.57 -39.78 26.46
N LYS A 121 1.89 -39.98 25.33
CA LYS A 121 2.42 -40.78 24.22
C LYS A 121 3.62 -40.09 23.56
N ASP A 122 3.49 -38.81 23.24
CA ASP A 122 4.55 -38.02 22.62
C ASP A 122 5.80 -37.97 23.53
N GLU A 123 5.62 -37.87 24.84
CA GLU A 123 6.73 -37.88 25.81
C GLU A 123 7.37 -39.27 25.94
N ALA A 124 6.57 -40.34 25.95
CA ALA A 124 7.08 -41.71 25.94
C ALA A 124 7.88 -42.02 24.66
N GLU A 125 7.40 -41.57 23.49
CA GLU A 125 8.10 -41.72 22.21
C GLU A 125 9.45 -41.01 22.20
N LYS A 126 9.55 -39.84 22.82
CA LYS A 126 10.83 -39.13 22.98
C LYS A 126 11.82 -39.86 23.90
N MET A 127 11.31 -40.62 24.86
CA MET A 127 12.10 -41.41 25.79
C MET A 127 12.50 -42.77 25.19
N LEU A 128 11.98 -43.15 24.02
CA LEU A 128 12.47 -44.31 23.28
C LEU A 128 13.89 -44.01 22.79
N CYS A 129 14.84 -44.83 23.20
CA CYS A 129 16.22 -44.73 22.75
C CYS A 129 16.30 -44.92 21.23
N ASN A 130 16.88 -43.95 20.53
CA ASN A 130 17.27 -44.11 19.14
C ASN A 130 18.44 -45.09 19.08
N TYR A 131 18.19 -46.33 18.66
CA TYR A 131 19.26 -47.24 18.32
C TYR A 131 19.79 -46.84 16.94
N SER A 132 21.02 -46.33 16.90
CA SER A 132 21.74 -46.22 15.64
C SER A 132 22.24 -47.63 15.30
N THR A 133 21.96 -48.12 14.09
CA THR A 133 22.64 -49.31 13.60
C THR A 133 24.12 -48.96 13.54
N VAL A 134 24.92 -49.55 14.42
CA VAL A 134 26.38 -49.39 14.38
C VAL A 134 26.84 -49.93 13.03
N SER A 135 27.19 -49.02 12.10
CA SER A 135 27.44 -49.37 10.70
C SER A 135 28.57 -50.39 10.52
N ASP A 136 29.52 -50.43 11.46
CA ASP A 136 30.60 -51.42 11.48
C ASP A 136 30.77 -51.93 12.91
N THR A 137 30.32 -53.16 13.17
CA THR A 137 30.68 -53.86 14.40
C THR A 137 32.19 -54.14 14.40
N PRO A 138 32.85 -54.29 15.57
CA PRO A 138 34.29 -54.56 15.63
C PRO A 138 34.72 -55.78 14.81
N GLU A 139 33.82 -56.76 14.64
CA GLU A 139 34.04 -57.93 13.80
C GLU A 139 34.04 -57.60 12.30
N MET A 140 33.14 -56.72 11.84
CA MET A 140 33.11 -56.23 10.46
C MET A 140 34.37 -55.42 10.12
N GLU A 141 34.89 -54.64 11.07
CA GLU A 141 36.14 -53.91 10.91
C GLU A 141 37.34 -54.85 10.77
N ARG A 142 37.38 -55.92 11.57
CA ARG A 142 38.42 -56.96 11.45
C ARG A 142 38.41 -57.62 10.07
N ILE A 143 37.23 -58.05 9.59
CA ILE A 143 37.09 -58.67 8.26
C ILE A 143 37.56 -57.70 7.16
N ARG A 144 37.16 -56.43 7.21
CA ARG A 144 37.55 -55.42 6.22
C ARG A 144 39.06 -55.19 6.21
N ASN A 145 39.70 -55.13 7.38
CA ASN A 145 41.15 -54.97 7.50
C ASN A 145 41.90 -56.19 6.97
N THR A 146 41.45 -57.41 7.30
CA THR A 146 42.02 -58.64 6.74
C THR A 146 41.87 -58.70 5.22
N GLN A 147 40.69 -58.34 4.69
CA GLN A 147 40.45 -58.30 3.25
C GLN A 147 41.38 -57.31 2.54
N LYS A 148 41.53 -56.09 3.08
CA LYS A 148 42.48 -55.09 2.57
C LYS A 148 43.92 -55.62 2.54
N ASN A 149 44.34 -56.29 3.62
CA ASN A 149 45.69 -56.85 3.72
C ASN A 149 45.92 -57.97 2.70
N ILE A 150 44.92 -58.81 2.42
CA ILE A 150 45.03 -59.87 1.40
C ILE A 150 45.00 -59.28 -0.01
N SER A 151 44.16 -58.26 -0.26
CA SER A 151 44.06 -57.62 -1.58
C SER A 151 45.25 -56.72 -1.94
N SER A 152 46.12 -56.41 -0.97
CA SER A 152 47.30 -55.57 -1.14
C SER A 152 48.59 -56.38 -1.38
N VAL A 153 48.48 -57.70 -1.52
CA VAL A 153 49.53 -58.62 -1.97
C VAL A 153 49.33 -58.88 -3.46
#